data_AF-A0A1E7EU44-F1
#
_entry.id   AF-A0A1E7EU44-F1
#
_cell.length_a   1.000
_cell.length_b   1.000
_cell.length_c   1.000
_cell.angle_alpha   90.00
_cell.angle_beta   90.00
_cell.angle_gamma   90.00
#
_symmetry.space_group_name_H-M   'P 1'
#
loop_
_entity.id
_entity.type
_entity.pdbx_description
1 polymer ?
#
loop_
_entity_poly.entity_id
_entity_poly.type
_entity_poly.pdbx_seq_one_letter_code
_entity_poly.pdbx_strand_id
1 'polypeptide(L)'
;MHVAGFLCEKQARMCSTCIQQKVCVSSLTFWLLGHCKSMKPAWDQLGDEFAGSSSVVIGDADCTASGEEICQTFGIKGYPTIKYFLDGDSEGTDYQGGRDYDSLKAFVEDTLEVKCSVTDQELCTDKEKAYIEKMKTKPSEDRVKQITRLEKMAGDSMKAELKIWLRQRLQILRMLEL
;
A
#
# COMPACT_ATOMS: atom_id res chain seq x y z
N MET A 1 -6.50 30.86 11.07
CA MET A 1 -7.21 29.60 11.35
C MET A 1 -6.98 28.68 10.16
N HIS A 2 -5.99 27.79 10.28
CA HIS A 2 -5.45 27.00 9.17
C HIS A 2 -5.74 25.51 9.40
N VAL A 3 -6.27 24.87 8.35
CA VAL A 3 -6.26 23.43 8.03
C VAL A 3 -7.10 22.47 8.89
N ALA A 4 -8.39 22.36 8.58
CA ALA A 4 -9.19 21.14 8.81
C ALA A 4 -9.77 20.55 7.50
N GLY A 5 -9.55 21.20 6.36
CA GLY A 5 -10.18 20.86 5.08
C GLY A 5 -9.41 19.88 4.17
N PHE A 6 -8.17 19.50 4.49
CA PHE A 6 -7.33 18.70 3.58
C PHE A 6 -7.34 17.18 3.86
N LEU A 7 -7.87 16.75 5.01
CA LEU A 7 -7.92 15.32 5.40
C LEU A 7 -9.21 14.63 4.94
N CYS A 8 -10.36 15.31 4.99
CA CYS A 8 -11.66 14.75 4.61
C CYS A 8 -11.75 14.38 3.12
N GLU A 9 -11.19 15.21 2.23
CA GLU A 9 -11.16 14.94 0.79
C GLU A 9 -10.24 13.75 0.42
N LYS A 10 -9.23 13.47 1.24
CA LYS A 10 -8.34 12.31 1.05
C LYS A 10 -8.92 11.03 1.63
N GLN A 11 -9.68 11.06 2.72
CA GLN A 11 -10.31 9.85 3.30
C GLN A 11 -11.49 9.33 2.47
N ALA A 12 -12.35 10.22 1.96
CA ALA A 12 -13.41 9.83 1.01
C ALA A 12 -12.81 9.35 -0.33
N ARG A 13 -11.73 10.00 -0.81
CA ARG A 13 -10.96 9.49 -1.96
C ARG A 13 -10.30 8.16 -1.66
N MET A 14 -9.73 7.93 -0.48
CA MET A 14 -9.06 6.66 -0.17
C MET A 14 -10.07 5.52 -0.17
N CYS A 15 -11.29 5.72 0.33
CA CYS A 15 -12.39 4.76 0.20
C CYS A 15 -12.80 4.54 -1.26
N SER A 16 -13.03 5.60 -2.05
CA SER A 16 -13.42 5.44 -3.47
C SER A 16 -12.29 4.87 -4.35
N THR A 17 -11.04 5.17 -4.02
CA THR A 17 -9.85 4.70 -4.74
C THR A 17 -9.50 3.28 -4.31
N CYS A 18 -9.72 2.90 -3.04
CA CYS A 18 -9.60 1.51 -2.58
C CYS A 18 -10.62 0.59 -3.24
N ILE A 19 -11.87 1.05 -3.40
CA ILE A 19 -12.92 0.31 -4.10
C ILE A 19 -12.59 0.12 -5.59
N GLN A 20 -11.73 0.98 -6.17
CA GLN A 20 -11.35 0.94 -7.59
C GLN A 20 -9.96 0.33 -7.85
N GLN A 21 -9.29 -0.24 -6.84
CA GLN A 21 -7.96 -0.83 -6.97
C GLN A 21 -7.99 -2.35 -6.75
N LYS A 22 -6.98 -3.05 -7.28
CA LYS A 22 -6.94 -4.51 -7.36
C LYS A 22 -7.04 -5.19 -5.99
N VAL A 23 -6.34 -4.68 -4.97
CA VAL A 23 -6.44 -5.14 -3.58
C VAL A 23 -6.25 -3.97 -2.61
N CYS A 24 -7.14 -3.81 -1.64
CA CYS A 24 -7.03 -2.79 -0.59
C CYS A 24 -7.14 -3.41 0.80
N VAL A 25 -6.35 -2.93 1.75
CA VAL A 25 -6.50 -3.24 3.18
C VAL A 25 -6.84 -1.97 3.93
N SER A 26 -7.99 -1.95 4.59
CA SER A 26 -8.49 -0.82 5.36
C SER A 26 -8.56 -1.13 6.84
N SER A 27 -8.00 -0.24 7.65
CA SER A 27 -8.20 -0.24 9.10
C SER A 27 -9.27 0.80 9.46
N LEU A 28 -10.33 0.31 10.09
CA LEU A 28 -11.48 1.12 10.51
C LEU A 28 -11.31 1.35 12.01
N THR A 29 -11.03 2.59 12.39
CA THR A 29 -10.57 2.90 13.76
C THR A 29 -11.10 4.21 14.30
N PHE A 30 -11.03 4.31 15.62
CA PHE A 30 -10.99 5.58 16.34
C PHE A 30 -9.68 5.62 17.14
N TRP A 31 -8.67 6.32 16.62
CA TRP A 31 -7.28 6.28 17.10
C TRP A 31 -7.08 6.70 18.57
N LEU A 32 -8.08 7.30 19.21
CA LEU A 32 -8.05 7.71 20.62
C LEU A 32 -8.33 6.55 21.60
N LEU A 33 -8.71 5.36 21.13
CA LEU A 33 -8.90 4.17 21.98
C LEU A 33 -7.60 3.38 22.17
N GLY A 34 -7.39 2.84 23.36
CA GLY A 34 -6.13 2.18 23.76
C GLY A 34 -5.66 1.07 22.82
N HIS A 35 -6.57 0.23 22.32
CA HIS A 35 -6.26 -0.84 21.36
C HIS A 35 -5.89 -0.34 19.96
N CYS A 36 -6.44 0.80 19.52
CA CYS A 36 -6.06 1.42 18.25
C CYS A 36 -4.68 2.08 18.35
N LYS A 37 -4.39 2.71 19.50
CA LYS A 37 -3.09 3.35 19.76
C LYS A 37 -1.93 2.35 19.72
N SER A 38 -2.12 1.12 20.19
CA SER A 38 -1.07 0.09 20.16
C SER A 38 -0.79 -0.45 18.75
N MET A 39 -1.81 -0.53 17.89
CA MET A 39 -1.68 -1.05 16.52
C MET A 39 -1.14 -0.01 15.54
N LYS A 40 -1.36 1.29 15.80
CA LYS A 40 -0.98 2.38 14.90
C LYS A 40 0.46 2.30 14.38
N PRO A 41 1.50 2.06 15.21
CA PRO A 41 2.87 2.00 14.71
C PRO A 41 3.09 0.89 13.67
N ALA A 42 2.51 -0.29 13.90
CA ALA A 42 2.57 -1.40 12.96
C ALA A 42 1.82 -1.10 11.66
N TRP A 43 0.65 -0.44 11.76
CA TRP A 43 -0.15 -0.05 10.61
C TRP A 43 0.54 1.01 9.74
N ASP A 44 1.12 2.04 10.37
CA ASP A 44 1.86 3.09 9.67
C ASP A 44 3.09 2.49 8.95
N GLN A 45 3.82 1.58 9.63
CA GLN A 45 4.95 0.86 9.03
C GLN A 45 4.53 -0.03 7.85
N LEU A 46 3.38 -0.70 7.95
CA LEU A 46 2.81 -1.50 6.86
C LEU A 46 2.45 -0.61 5.66
N GLY A 47 1.78 0.52 5.90
CA GLY A 47 1.46 1.48 4.85
C GLY A 47 2.71 2.04 4.17
N ASP A 48 3.76 2.33 4.93
CA ASP A 48 5.04 2.74 4.37
C ASP A 48 5.70 1.63 3.55
N GLU A 49 5.63 0.36 3.97
CA GLU A 49 6.19 -0.78 3.22
C GLU A 49 5.51 -0.92 1.84
N PHE A 50 4.17 -0.91 1.83
CA PHE A 50 3.36 -1.15 0.63
C PHE A 50 2.97 0.10 -0.15
N ALA A 51 3.41 1.29 0.26
CA ALA A 51 3.16 2.52 -0.51
C ALA A 51 3.63 2.42 -1.98
N GLY A 52 4.67 1.60 -2.21
CA GLY A 52 5.21 1.30 -3.53
C GLY A 52 4.45 0.24 -4.33
N SER A 53 3.52 -0.50 -3.73
CA SER A 53 2.88 -1.61 -4.43
C SER A 53 1.98 -1.09 -5.56
N SER A 54 2.00 -1.80 -6.70
CA SER A 54 1.10 -1.53 -7.82
C SER A 54 -0.20 -2.33 -7.75
N SER A 55 -0.31 -3.24 -6.78
CA SER A 55 -1.45 -4.14 -6.60
C SER A 55 -2.15 -3.99 -5.26
N VAL A 56 -1.45 -3.51 -4.23
CA VAL A 56 -1.99 -3.34 -2.88
C VAL A 56 -1.97 -1.87 -2.47
N VAL A 57 -3.05 -1.42 -1.83
CA VAL A 57 -3.06 -0.19 -1.05
C VAL A 57 -3.48 -0.44 0.38
N ILE A 58 -2.71 0.14 1.29
CA ILE A 58 -3.00 0.15 2.72
C ILE A 58 -3.60 1.51 3.04
N GLY A 59 -4.83 1.51 3.55
CA GLY A 59 -5.58 2.70 3.92
C GLY A 59 -6.15 2.62 5.33
N ASP A 60 -6.54 3.76 5.86
CA ASP A 60 -7.31 3.86 7.09
C ASP A 60 -8.57 4.70 6.85
N ALA A 61 -9.66 4.32 7.52
CA ALA A 61 -10.86 5.14 7.61
C ALA A 61 -11.17 5.44 9.08
N ASP A 62 -11.36 6.73 9.35
CA ASP A 62 -11.79 7.21 10.66
C ASP A 62 -13.31 7.07 10.74
N CYS A 63 -13.79 6.25 11.67
CA CYS A 63 -15.21 5.99 11.86
C CYS A 63 -15.91 7.05 12.72
N THR A 64 -15.31 8.23 12.91
CA THR A 64 -15.93 9.32 13.66
C THR A 64 -16.52 10.41 12.77
N ALA A 65 -17.54 11.09 13.31
CA ALA A 65 -18.25 12.19 12.65
C ALA A 65 -18.70 11.81 11.23
N SER A 66 -18.05 12.34 10.19
CA SER A 66 -18.41 12.12 8.79
C SER A 66 -18.11 10.71 8.26
N GLY A 67 -17.36 9.88 9.00
CA GLY A 67 -17.03 8.51 8.59
C GLY A 67 -17.90 7.41 9.21
N GLU A 68 -18.89 7.77 10.03
CA GLU A 68 -19.75 6.80 10.71
C GLU A 68 -20.54 5.93 9.71
N GLU A 69 -21.08 6.54 8.65
CA GLU A 69 -21.87 5.85 7.61
C GLU A 69 -21.07 4.76 6.90
N ILE A 70 -19.78 5.00 6.65
CA ILE A 70 -18.87 4.02 6.04
C ILE A 70 -18.77 2.78 6.95
N CYS A 71 -18.57 3.00 8.25
CA CYS A 71 -18.38 1.91 9.19
C CYS A 71 -19.68 1.16 9.50
N GLN A 72 -20.83 1.83 9.45
CA GLN A 72 -22.14 1.17 9.47
C GLN A 72 -22.36 0.31 8.21
N THR A 73 -22.03 0.83 7.03
CA THR A 73 -22.16 0.11 5.74
C THR A 73 -21.35 -1.18 5.73
N PHE A 74 -20.13 -1.15 6.27
CA PHE A 74 -19.27 -2.33 6.37
C PHE A 74 -19.49 -3.17 7.63
N GLY A 75 -20.55 -2.89 8.40
CA GLY A 75 -20.97 -3.70 9.55
C GLY A 75 -19.97 -3.71 10.71
N ILE A 76 -19.21 -2.64 10.90
CA ILE A 76 -18.16 -2.56 11.93
C ILE A 76 -18.76 -2.42 13.32
N LYS A 77 -18.49 -3.42 14.16
CA LYS A 77 -19.04 -3.52 15.53
C LYS A 77 -18.01 -3.22 16.63
N GLY A 78 -16.74 -3.08 16.29
CA GLY A 78 -15.66 -2.84 17.26
C GLY A 78 -14.38 -2.33 16.59
N TYR A 79 -13.52 -1.71 17.39
CA TYR A 79 -12.28 -1.10 16.90
C TYR A 79 -11.02 -1.66 17.58
N PRO A 80 -9.88 -1.75 16.87
CA PRO A 80 -9.79 -1.63 15.41
C PRO A 80 -10.40 -2.86 14.72
N THR A 81 -11.00 -2.67 13.54
CA THR A 81 -11.37 -3.74 12.62
C THR A 81 -10.57 -3.57 11.33
N ILE A 82 -9.97 -4.65 10.85
CA ILE A 82 -9.22 -4.66 9.59
C ILE A 82 -10.03 -5.45 8.57
N LYS A 83 -10.26 -4.84 7.42
CA LYS A 83 -10.88 -5.48 6.26
C LYS A 83 -9.96 -5.43 5.07
N TYR A 84 -10.05 -6.42 4.19
CA TYR A 84 -9.42 -6.37 2.89
C TYR A 84 -10.46 -6.55 1.79
N PHE A 85 -10.21 -5.90 0.66
CA PHE A 85 -11.08 -5.84 -0.50
C PHE A 85 -10.27 -6.32 -1.70
N LEU A 86 -10.81 -7.30 -2.42
CA LEU A 86 -10.26 -7.75 -3.69
C LEU A 86 -11.02 -7.07 -4.84
N ASP A 87 -10.44 -7.08 -6.04
CA ASP A 87 -11.09 -6.52 -7.22
C ASP A 87 -12.49 -7.11 -7.43
N GLY A 88 -13.50 -6.23 -7.51
CA GLY A 88 -14.90 -6.62 -7.61
C GLY A 88 -15.60 -7.04 -6.30
N ASP A 89 -14.89 -7.08 -5.16
CA ASP A 89 -15.49 -7.32 -3.84
C ASP A 89 -15.84 -6.00 -3.15
N SER A 90 -17.13 -5.64 -3.19
CA SER A 90 -17.63 -4.43 -2.54
C SER A 90 -17.99 -4.60 -1.07
N GLU A 91 -18.01 -5.82 -0.53
CA GLU A 91 -18.38 -6.07 0.88
C GLU A 91 -17.15 -6.14 1.77
N GLY A 92 -16.04 -6.69 1.25
CA GLY A 92 -14.77 -6.80 1.95
C GLY A 92 -14.77 -7.86 3.03
N THR A 93 -13.66 -8.58 3.12
CA THR A 93 -13.50 -9.69 4.06
C THR A 93 -12.76 -9.25 5.32
N ASP A 94 -13.17 -9.77 6.48
CA ASP A 94 -12.50 -9.48 7.75
C ASP A 94 -11.15 -10.18 7.84
N TYR A 95 -10.11 -9.42 8.23
CA TYR A 95 -8.83 -9.98 8.61
C TYR A 95 -8.86 -10.45 10.07
N GLN A 96 -8.52 -11.72 10.29
CA GLN A 96 -8.56 -12.38 11.61
C GLN A 96 -7.17 -12.76 12.15
N GLY A 97 -6.08 -12.33 11.50
CA GLY A 97 -4.71 -12.64 11.90
C GLY A 97 -4.14 -11.70 12.98
N GLY A 98 -2.83 -11.81 13.21
CA GLY A 98 -2.08 -10.99 14.16
C GLY A 98 -2.04 -9.52 13.76
N ARG A 99 -2.04 -8.62 14.75
CA ARG A 99 -2.07 -7.16 14.54
C ARG A 99 -0.69 -6.49 14.67
N ASP A 100 0.35 -7.30 14.87
CA ASP A 100 1.74 -6.88 14.75
C ASP A 100 2.15 -6.72 13.29
N TYR A 101 3.25 -6.00 13.06
CA TYR A 101 3.74 -5.69 11.73
C TYR A 101 4.04 -6.94 10.89
N ASP A 102 4.69 -7.94 11.49
CA ASP A 102 5.12 -9.15 10.76
C ASP A 102 3.91 -9.97 10.29
N SER A 103 2.90 -10.14 11.15
CA SER A 103 1.66 -10.84 10.80
C SER A 103 0.87 -10.13 9.69
N LEU A 104 0.80 -8.80 9.75
CA LEU A 104 0.13 -8.01 8.72
C LEU A 104 0.90 -8.04 7.40
N LYS A 105 2.21 -7.90 7.45
CA LYS A 105 3.08 -7.94 6.27
C LYS A 105 2.99 -9.30 5.58
N ALA A 106 3.13 -10.39 6.32
CA ALA A 106 3.03 -11.74 5.75
C ALA A 106 1.68 -11.95 5.06
N PHE A 107 0.58 -11.53 5.69
CA PHE A 107 -0.75 -11.64 5.06
C PHE A 107 -0.83 -10.86 3.74
N VAL A 108 -0.30 -9.63 3.71
CA VAL A 108 -0.27 -8.85 2.47
C VAL A 108 0.59 -9.54 1.41
N GLU A 109 1.82 -9.95 1.72
CA GLU A 109 2.74 -10.55 0.75
C GLU A 109 2.25 -11.91 0.22
N ASP A 110 1.65 -12.73 1.08
CA ASP A 110 1.28 -14.11 0.75
C ASP A 110 -0.11 -14.23 0.12
N THR A 111 -1.02 -13.31 0.45
CA THR A 111 -2.45 -13.43 0.09
C THR A 111 -2.93 -12.35 -0.86
N LEU A 112 -2.38 -11.14 -0.77
CA LEU A 112 -2.94 -9.95 -1.40
C LEU A 112 -2.04 -9.37 -2.48
N GLU A 113 -0.73 -9.39 -2.27
CA GLU A 113 0.22 -8.72 -3.14
C GLU A 113 0.42 -9.50 -4.43
N VAL A 114 -0.03 -8.88 -5.53
CA VAL A 114 0.32 -9.31 -6.87
C VAL A 114 1.62 -8.63 -7.25
N LYS A 115 2.72 -9.39 -7.28
CA LYS A 115 4.03 -8.88 -7.68
C LYS A 115 4.12 -8.81 -9.21
N CYS A 116 4.47 -7.65 -9.73
CA CYS A 116 4.85 -7.52 -11.14
C CYS A 116 6.09 -8.40 -11.40
N SER A 117 5.98 -9.34 -12.33
CA SER A 117 7.10 -10.21 -12.71
C SER A 117 7.76 -9.72 -14.01
N VAL A 118 9.09 -9.80 -14.05
CA VAL A 118 9.85 -9.46 -15.26
C VAL A 118 9.72 -10.55 -16.34
N THR A 119 9.35 -11.77 -15.96
CA THR A 119 9.10 -12.91 -16.86
C THR A 119 7.64 -13.03 -17.24
N ASP A 120 6.73 -12.71 -16.32
CA ASP A 120 5.28 -12.72 -16.54
C ASP A 120 4.69 -11.34 -16.25
N GLN A 121 4.56 -10.55 -17.32
CA GLN A 121 4.18 -9.14 -17.22
C GLN A 121 2.66 -8.94 -17.18
N GLU A 122 1.83 -9.99 -17.16
CA GLU A 122 0.38 -9.88 -17.31
C GLU A 122 -0.24 -8.91 -16.29
N LEU A 123 0.22 -8.99 -15.05
CA LEU A 123 -0.31 -8.23 -13.92
C LEU A 123 0.39 -6.88 -13.67
N CYS A 124 1.45 -6.57 -14.43
CA CYS A 124 2.18 -5.31 -14.36
C CYS A 124 1.40 -4.16 -15.02
N THR A 125 1.52 -2.97 -14.46
CA THR A 125 1.04 -1.71 -15.06
C THR A 125 1.84 -1.35 -16.31
N ASP A 126 1.27 -0.54 -17.19
CA ASP A 126 1.95 -0.09 -18.42
C ASP A 126 3.27 0.65 -18.14
N LYS A 127 3.33 1.38 -17.02
CA LYS A 127 4.56 2.07 -16.59
C LYS A 127 5.65 1.08 -16.17
N GLU A 128 5.28 0.01 -15.48
CA GLU A 128 6.21 -1.04 -15.09
C GLU A 128 6.69 -1.81 -16.33
N LYS A 129 5.78 -2.20 -17.23
CA LYS A 129 6.13 -2.85 -18.52
C LYS A 129 7.11 -2.01 -19.33
N ALA A 130 6.81 -0.73 -19.53
CA ALA A 130 7.70 0.18 -20.25
C ALA A 130 9.07 0.33 -19.56
N TYR A 131 9.11 0.32 -18.23
CA TYR A 131 10.36 0.38 -17.48
C TYR A 131 11.16 -0.94 -17.61
N ILE A 132 10.48 -2.09 -17.53
CA ILE A 132 11.07 -3.41 -17.73
C ILE A 132 11.73 -3.51 -19.11
N GLU A 133 11.01 -3.20 -20.19
CA GLU A 133 11.55 -3.26 -21.55
C GLU A 133 12.74 -2.31 -21.76
N LYS A 134 12.66 -1.11 -21.18
CA LYS A 134 13.77 -0.14 -21.19
C LYS A 134 15.01 -0.65 -20.45
N MET A 135 14.83 -1.38 -19.35
CA MET A 135 15.96 -1.85 -18.55
C MET A 135 16.51 -3.17 -19.06
N LYS A 136 15.68 -4.09 -19.57
CA LYS A 136 16.11 -5.36 -20.19
C LYS A 136 17.11 -5.18 -21.33
N THR A 137 16.95 -4.13 -22.13
CA THR A 137 17.83 -3.84 -23.28
C THR A 137 19.19 -3.23 -22.89
N LYS A 138 19.37 -2.85 -21.62
CA LYS A 138 20.64 -2.31 -21.12
C LYS A 138 21.57 -3.43 -20.63
N PRO A 139 22.90 -3.25 -20.75
CA PRO A 139 23.85 -4.18 -20.16
C PRO A 139 23.69 -4.21 -18.63
N SER A 140 24.00 -5.36 -18.01
CA SER A 140 23.93 -5.55 -16.55
C SER A 140 24.70 -4.46 -15.79
N GLU A 141 25.88 -4.05 -16.28
CA GLU A 141 26.67 -2.97 -15.67
C GLU A 141 25.86 -1.67 -15.49
N ASP A 142 25.05 -1.28 -16.49
CA ASP A 142 24.22 -0.08 -16.42
C ASP A 142 23.04 -0.24 -15.47
N ARG A 143 22.49 -1.46 -15.39
CA ARG A 143 21.40 -1.77 -14.45
C ARG A 143 21.92 -1.76 -13.02
N VAL A 144 23.08 -2.32 -12.74
CA VAL A 144 23.77 -2.28 -11.44
C VAL A 144 24.12 -0.85 -11.02
N LYS A 145 24.60 -0.01 -11.95
CA LYS A 145 24.82 1.43 -11.68
C LYS A 145 23.53 2.15 -11.28
N GLN A 146 22.41 1.81 -11.93
CA GLN A 146 21.10 2.37 -11.57
C GLN A 146 20.62 1.88 -10.20
N ILE A 147 20.79 0.59 -9.88
CA ILE A 147 20.48 0.02 -8.56
C ILE A 147 21.24 0.80 -7.48
N THR A 148 22.57 0.91 -7.64
CA THR A 148 23.43 1.60 -6.67
C THR A 148 23.02 3.06 -6.47
N ARG A 149 22.65 3.75 -7.55
CA ARG A 149 22.18 5.14 -7.48
C ARG A 149 20.86 5.24 -6.71
N LEU A 150 19.90 4.36 -7.00
CA LEU A 150 18.59 4.37 -6.34
C LEU A 150 18.69 3.97 -4.87
N GLU A 151 19.56 3.03 -4.49
CA GLU A 151 19.81 2.68 -3.09
C GLU A 151 20.38 3.84 -2.29
N LYS A 152 21.32 4.59 -2.87
CA LYS A 152 21.83 5.82 -2.24
C LYS A 152 20.73 6.84 -2.03
N MET A 153 19.87 7.05 -3.03
CA MET A 153 18.73 7.96 -2.92
C MET A 153 17.71 7.49 -1.86
N ALA A 154 17.58 6.18 -1.63
CA ALA A 154 16.67 5.64 -0.61
C ALA A 154 17.10 5.99 0.82
N GLY A 155 18.39 6.24 1.06
CA GLY A 155 18.93 6.66 2.35
C GLY A 155 18.64 8.12 2.72
N ASP A 156 18.19 8.94 1.77
CA ASP A 156 17.90 10.36 1.98
C ASP A 156 16.42 10.62 2.34
N SER A 157 16.15 11.77 2.95
CA SER A 157 14.77 12.21 3.24
C SER A 157 14.05 12.65 1.96
N MET A 158 13.17 11.80 1.44
CA MET A 158 12.40 12.03 0.21
C MET A 158 10.91 12.25 0.46
N LYS A 159 10.23 12.96 -0.46
CA LYS A 159 8.76 13.04 -0.49
C LYS A 159 8.15 11.63 -0.70
N ALA A 160 6.99 11.36 -0.11
CA ALA A 160 6.33 10.05 -0.18
C ALA A 160 6.18 9.53 -1.62
N GLU A 161 5.69 10.35 -2.55
CA GLU A 161 5.55 9.96 -3.96
C GLU A 161 6.88 9.57 -4.64
N LEU A 162 7.99 10.20 -4.24
CA LEU A 162 9.31 9.87 -4.75
C LEU A 162 9.82 8.54 -4.16
N LYS A 163 9.51 8.25 -2.90
CA LYS A 163 9.83 6.95 -2.27
C LYS A 163 9.09 5.81 -2.97
N ILE A 164 7.82 6.00 -3.28
CA ILE A 164 6.99 5.06 -4.05
C ILE A 164 7.64 4.75 -5.40
N TRP A 165 7.93 5.80 -6.16
CA TRP A 165 8.58 5.73 -7.48
C TRP A 165 9.94 4.99 -7.42
N LEU A 166 10.69 5.20 -6.34
CA LEU A 166 12.01 4.63 -6.13
C LEU A 166 11.93 3.15 -5.79
N ARG A 167 11.05 2.75 -4.87
CA ARG A 167 10.88 1.34 -4.46
C ARG A 167 10.43 0.47 -5.63
N GLN A 168 9.41 0.91 -6.39
CA GLN A 168 8.92 0.20 -7.58
C GLN A 168 10.04 -0.11 -8.57
N ARG A 169 10.87 0.89 -8.89
CA ARG A 169 11.98 0.74 -9.84
C ARG A 169 13.07 -0.16 -9.31
N LEU A 170 13.42 0.01 -8.03
CA LEU A 170 14.47 -0.78 -7.41
C LEU A 170 14.11 -2.28 -7.38
N GLN A 171 12.85 -2.61 -7.08
CA GLN A 171 12.35 -3.98 -7.12
C GLN A 171 12.46 -4.59 -8.52
N ILE A 172 11.99 -3.88 -9.55
CA ILE A 172 12.09 -4.34 -10.95
C ILE A 172 13.55 -4.55 -11.36
N LEU A 173 14.45 -3.63 -11.03
CA LEU A 173 15.86 -3.75 -11.38
C LEU A 173 16.52 -4.94 -10.69
N ARG A 174 16.23 -5.17 -9.41
CA ARG A 174 16.75 -6.33 -8.68
C ARG A 174 16.27 -7.63 -9.32
N MET A 175 15.00 -7.73 -9.72
CA MET A 175 14.48 -8.90 -10.44
C MET A 175 15.15 -9.16 -11.79
N LEU A 176 15.72 -8.13 -12.45
CA LEU A 176 16.46 -8.29 -13.71
C LEU A 176 17.94 -8.69 -13.52
N GLU A 177 18.47 -8.63 -12.29
CA GLU A 177 19.84 -9.04 -11.94
C GLU A 177 19.90 -10.38 -11.18
N LEU A 178 18.75 -10.92 -10.78
CA LEU A 178 18.62 -12.27 -10.22
C LEU A 178 18.68 -13.32 -11.34
#